data_AF-A0AB73U318-F1
#
_entry.id   AF-A0AB73U318-F1
#
_cell.length_a   1.000
_cell.length_b   1.000
_cell.length_c   1.000
_cell.angle_alpha   90.00
_cell.angle_beta   90.00
_cell.angle_gamma   90.00
#
_symmetry.space_group_name_H-M   'P 1'
#
loop_
_entity.id
_entity.type
_entity.pdbx_description
1 polymer ?
#
loop_
_entity_poly.entity_id
_entity_poly.type
_entity_poly.pdbx_seq_one_letter_code
_entity_poly.pdbx_strand_id
1 'polypeptide(L)'
;MSIWPWALCDIEPIWAALSPQAQAFHAAGGIGVVASASAWVLVVEACGQADRPIRRKKIQRLVAGATITFVAVAALTVSTVSTPGGSDFFTYLTEPRRDSLSLLAATLIGHLFAAAVLAHLALLAMRRMDHTPAGQGLGLLGAAGGAVAIAVVTRGICAELFQWNGYSPPTWCGLTVQTSAITAGAVLAISALTWPPAALRRQVRHTLRRLQPLRDALIELFPGLAPPRQFRVGLTAVPPEWIGQIQDGLSLLAQYRDLPREASSPPENRTKHIQAVIDWIHGQSPLGMSTVWLHAPPQLTNTEWIQVLADAFMPRRPVQ
;
A
#
# COMPACT_ATOMS: atom_id res chain seq x y z
N MET A 1 -15.63 -2.52 -13.70
CA MET A 1 -15.24 -3.36 -14.85
C MET A 1 -13.76 -3.69 -14.72
N SER A 2 -13.38 -4.95 -14.86
CA SER A 2 -11.96 -5.33 -14.84
C SER A 2 -11.28 -4.75 -16.09
N ILE A 3 -10.16 -4.04 -15.92
CA ILE A 3 -9.34 -3.48 -17.01
C ILE A 3 -8.55 -4.58 -17.74
N TRP A 4 -8.43 -5.76 -17.11
CA TRP A 4 -7.64 -6.91 -17.58
C TRP A 4 -7.97 -7.45 -18.98
N PRO A 5 -9.23 -7.55 -19.44
CA PRO A 5 -9.54 -8.08 -20.77
C PRO A 5 -8.91 -7.24 -21.89
N TRP A 6 -8.59 -5.97 -21.61
CA TRP A 6 -8.09 -5.03 -22.60
C TRP A 6 -6.58 -5.02 -22.74
N ALA A 7 -5.83 -5.40 -21.69
CA ALA A 7 -4.40 -5.65 -21.80
C ALA A 7 -4.10 -6.82 -22.76
N LEU A 8 -5.08 -7.68 -23.00
CA LEU A 8 -4.98 -8.76 -23.98
C LEU A 8 -5.04 -8.24 -25.43
N CYS A 9 -5.56 -7.03 -25.67
CA CYS A 9 -5.59 -6.41 -27.00
C CYS A 9 -4.21 -6.05 -27.54
N ASP A 10 -3.19 -6.02 -26.68
CA ASP A 10 -1.78 -5.83 -27.06
C ASP A 10 -1.11 -7.13 -27.52
N ILE A 11 -1.81 -8.26 -27.47
CA ILE A 11 -1.31 -9.55 -27.95
C ILE A 11 -1.70 -9.68 -29.43
N GLU A 12 -0.72 -9.98 -30.28
CA GLU A 12 -0.83 -10.07 -31.74
C GLU A 12 -2.08 -10.79 -32.29
N PRO A 13 -2.49 -11.98 -31.83
CA PRO A 13 -3.69 -12.64 -32.33
C PRO A 13 -4.99 -11.88 -32.01
N ILE A 14 -5.03 -11.18 -30.87
CA ILE A 14 -6.20 -10.38 -30.48
C ILE A 14 -6.18 -9.07 -31.26
N TRP A 15 -5.01 -8.42 -31.36
CA TRP A 15 -4.84 -7.24 -32.19
C TRP A 15 -5.27 -7.48 -33.64
N ALA A 16 -4.82 -8.57 -34.26
CA ALA A 16 -5.17 -8.94 -35.62
C ALA A 16 -6.67 -9.21 -35.82
N ALA A 17 -7.37 -9.64 -34.76
CA ALA A 17 -8.82 -9.87 -34.79
C ALA A 17 -9.65 -8.59 -34.63
N LEU A 18 -9.04 -7.47 -34.19
CA LEU A 18 -9.74 -6.20 -34.03
C LEU A 18 -9.98 -5.53 -35.39
N SER A 19 -11.15 -4.92 -35.54
CA SER A 19 -11.42 -4.01 -36.66
C SER A 19 -10.44 -2.82 -36.65
N PRO A 20 -10.10 -2.21 -37.80
CA PRO A 20 -9.21 -1.05 -37.86
C PRO A 20 -9.62 0.11 -36.94
N GLN A 21 -10.93 0.34 -36.77
CA GLN A 21 -11.44 1.36 -35.87
C GLN A 21 -11.13 1.04 -34.40
N ALA A 22 -11.28 -0.22 -34.00
CA ALA A 22 -10.97 -0.69 -32.65
C ALA A 22 -9.47 -0.69 -32.37
N GLN A 23 -8.64 -1.07 -33.35
CA GLN A 23 -7.19 -0.96 -33.27
C GLN A 23 -6.75 0.51 -33.10
N ALA A 24 -7.29 1.41 -33.93
CA ALA A 24 -7.03 2.84 -33.85
C ALA A 24 -7.49 3.44 -32.51
N PHE A 25 -8.67 3.07 -32.04
CA PHE A 25 -9.19 3.50 -30.73
C PHE A 25 -8.32 3.02 -29.56
N HIS A 26 -7.93 1.75 -29.58
CA HIS A 26 -7.06 1.16 -28.57
C HIS A 26 -5.69 1.85 -28.55
N ALA A 27 -5.07 1.96 -29.71
CA ALA A 27 -3.75 2.56 -29.84
C ALA A 27 -3.73 4.07 -29.65
N ALA A 28 -4.87 4.76 -29.76
CA ALA A 28 -5.02 6.15 -29.35
C ALA A 28 -5.14 6.33 -27.82
N GLY A 29 -5.11 5.24 -27.05
CA GLY A 29 -5.18 5.29 -25.59
C GLY A 29 -6.61 5.37 -25.05
N GLY A 30 -7.63 5.08 -25.86
CA GLY A 30 -9.04 5.15 -25.45
C GLY A 30 -9.34 4.31 -24.20
N ILE A 31 -8.68 3.15 -24.06
CA ILE A 31 -8.77 2.29 -22.88
C ILE A 31 -7.98 2.88 -21.70
N GLY A 32 -6.80 3.46 -21.99
CA GLY A 32 -5.97 4.14 -21.00
C GLY A 32 -6.72 5.28 -20.30
N VAL A 33 -7.59 5.99 -21.01
CA VAL A 33 -8.49 7.02 -20.44
C VAL A 33 -9.41 6.43 -19.36
N VAL A 34 -10.07 5.30 -19.64
CA VAL A 34 -10.98 4.65 -18.70
C VAL A 34 -10.21 4.06 -17.52
N ALA A 35 -9.07 3.42 -17.78
CA ALA A 35 -8.23 2.82 -16.76
C ALA A 35 -7.66 3.85 -15.78
N SER A 36 -7.10 4.95 -16.30
CA SER A 36 -6.55 6.05 -15.50
C SER A 36 -7.64 6.77 -14.69
N ALA A 37 -8.82 7.03 -15.30
CA ALA A 37 -9.94 7.63 -14.59
C ALA A 37 -10.45 6.73 -13.44
N SER A 38 -10.56 5.41 -13.69
CA SER A 38 -10.98 4.43 -12.67
C SER A 38 -9.97 4.35 -11.52
N ALA A 39 -8.68 4.27 -11.85
CA ALA A 39 -7.61 4.31 -10.85
C ALA A 39 -7.69 5.59 -10.00
N TRP A 40 -8.01 6.72 -10.61
CA TRP A 40 -8.11 7.98 -9.88
C TRP A 40 -9.26 7.99 -8.89
N VAL A 41 -10.44 7.52 -9.31
CA VAL A 41 -11.60 7.42 -8.43
C VAL A 41 -11.27 6.53 -7.23
N LEU A 42 -10.65 5.38 -7.46
CA LEU A 42 -10.25 4.46 -6.38
C LEU A 42 -9.29 5.12 -5.38
N VAL A 43 -8.24 5.80 -5.87
CA VAL A 43 -7.26 6.47 -5.00
C VAL A 43 -7.92 7.59 -4.20
N VAL A 44 -8.78 8.39 -4.82
CA VAL A 44 -9.46 9.50 -4.15
C VAL A 44 -10.49 9.02 -3.13
N GLU A 45 -11.18 7.91 -3.39
CA GLU A 45 -12.05 7.26 -2.42
C GLU A 45 -11.26 6.69 -1.24
N ALA A 46 -10.14 6.00 -1.50
CA ALA A 46 -9.26 5.45 -0.47
C ALA A 46 -8.61 6.55 0.40
N CYS A 47 -8.29 7.70 -0.18
CA CYS A 47 -7.68 8.84 0.51
C CYS A 47 -8.68 9.74 1.26
N GLY A 48 -9.95 9.36 1.37
CA GLY A 48 -11.07 10.23 1.73
C GLY A 48 -10.93 11.03 3.04
N GLN A 49 -10.53 12.30 2.93
CA GLN A 49 -10.51 13.31 4.01
C GLN A 49 -11.23 14.63 3.65
N ALA A 50 -11.85 14.72 2.46
CA ALA A 50 -12.59 15.91 2.03
C ALA A 50 -14.10 15.73 2.25
N ASP A 51 -14.78 16.83 2.57
CA ASP A 51 -16.25 16.90 2.68
C ASP A 51 -16.93 16.23 1.47
N ARG A 52 -17.94 15.39 1.76
CA ARG A 52 -18.73 14.65 0.75
C ARG A 52 -19.12 15.49 -0.48
N PRO A 53 -19.62 16.74 -0.37
CA PRO A 53 -19.97 17.55 -1.54
C PRO A 53 -18.77 17.95 -2.41
N ILE A 54 -17.63 18.32 -1.81
CA ILE A 54 -16.42 18.71 -2.54
C ILE A 54 -15.85 17.51 -3.28
N ARG A 55 -15.80 16.34 -2.61
CA ARG A 55 -15.36 15.08 -3.22
C ARG A 55 -16.23 14.70 -4.42
N ARG A 56 -17.55 14.75 -4.27
CA ARG A 56 -18.50 14.42 -5.36
C ARG A 56 -18.30 15.32 -6.58
N LYS A 57 -18.13 16.63 -6.38
CA LYS A 57 -17.85 17.57 -7.47
C LYS A 57 -16.54 17.24 -8.20
N LYS A 58 -15.48 16.87 -7.48
CA LYS A 58 -14.20 16.48 -8.10
C LYS A 58 -14.33 15.20 -8.93
N ILE A 59 -14.98 14.16 -8.38
CA ILE A 59 -15.25 12.91 -9.11
C ILE A 59 -16.09 13.20 -10.37
N GLN A 60 -17.16 13.99 -10.26
CA GLN A 60 -18.00 14.37 -11.40
C GLN A 60 -17.22 15.08 -12.50
N ARG A 61 -16.34 16.03 -12.16
CA ARG A 61 -15.49 16.72 -13.13
C ARG A 61 -14.53 15.76 -13.84
N LEU A 62 -13.90 14.84 -13.11
CA LEU A 62 -13.04 13.84 -13.72
C LEU A 62 -13.82 12.91 -14.65
N VAL A 63 -14.97 12.38 -14.20
CA VAL A 63 -15.80 11.48 -15.00
C VAL A 63 -16.28 12.19 -16.27
N ALA A 64 -16.70 13.46 -16.16
CA ALA A 64 -17.05 14.27 -17.32
C ALA A 64 -15.86 14.45 -18.27
N GLY A 65 -14.67 14.80 -17.75
CA GLY A 65 -13.45 14.90 -18.54
C GLY A 65 -13.08 13.59 -19.25
N ALA A 66 -13.09 12.47 -18.53
CA ALA A 66 -12.82 11.14 -19.09
C ALA A 66 -13.84 10.77 -20.18
N THR A 67 -15.11 11.09 -19.97
CA THR A 67 -16.17 10.85 -20.97
C THR A 67 -15.95 11.68 -22.22
N ILE A 68 -15.65 12.97 -22.07
CA ILE A 68 -15.35 13.87 -23.20
C ILE A 68 -14.13 13.37 -23.97
N THR A 69 -13.04 13.04 -23.28
CA THR A 69 -11.82 12.51 -23.90
C THR A 69 -12.10 11.19 -24.62
N PHE A 70 -12.83 10.27 -23.99
CA PHE A 70 -13.20 8.99 -24.60
C PHE A 70 -14.02 9.18 -25.89
N VAL A 71 -15.04 10.05 -25.84
CA VAL A 71 -15.88 10.36 -27.02
C VAL A 71 -15.08 11.04 -28.10
N ALA A 72 -14.17 11.98 -27.75
CA ALA A 72 -13.31 12.64 -28.72
C ALA A 72 -12.37 11.64 -29.42
N VAL A 73 -11.73 10.74 -28.67
CA VAL A 73 -10.89 9.67 -29.23
C VAL A 73 -11.72 8.78 -30.16
N ALA A 74 -12.89 8.31 -29.71
CA ALA A 74 -13.76 7.47 -30.53
C ALA A 74 -14.22 8.16 -31.83
N ALA A 75 -14.62 9.43 -31.74
CA ALA A 75 -15.05 10.22 -32.91
C ALA A 75 -13.92 10.44 -33.92
N LEU A 76 -12.68 10.63 -33.44
CA LEU A 76 -11.51 10.83 -34.30
C LEU A 76 -11.00 9.53 -34.93
N THR A 77 -11.24 8.37 -34.30
CA THR A 77 -10.78 7.08 -34.81
C THR A 77 -11.84 6.31 -35.62
N VAL A 78 -13.12 6.68 -35.55
CA VAL A 78 -14.22 5.96 -36.24
C VAL A 78 -14.07 5.93 -37.76
N SER A 79 -13.46 6.96 -38.36
CA SER A 79 -13.22 7.05 -39.80
C SER A 79 -11.94 6.33 -40.24
N THR A 80 -11.23 5.65 -39.33
CA THR A 80 -10.00 4.94 -39.66
C THR A 80 -10.33 3.68 -40.46
N VAL A 81 -9.90 3.66 -41.71
CA VAL A 81 -10.14 2.54 -42.65
C VAL A 81 -9.06 1.47 -42.54
N SER A 82 -7.85 1.86 -42.14
CA SER A 82 -6.70 0.97 -41.96
C SER A 82 -5.75 1.53 -40.92
N THR A 83 -5.15 0.65 -40.12
CA THR A 83 -4.03 0.99 -39.25
C THR A 83 -2.70 0.67 -39.95
N PRO A 84 -1.68 1.50 -39.77
CA PRO A 84 -0.32 1.24 -40.25
C PRO A 84 0.22 -0.07 -39.67
N GLY A 85 0.80 -0.95 -40.49
CA GLY A 85 1.24 -2.30 -40.05
C GLY A 85 0.13 -3.36 -40.04
N GLY A 86 -1.14 -2.99 -40.23
CA GLY A 86 -2.25 -3.92 -40.38
C GLY A 86 -2.43 -4.86 -39.19
N SER A 87 -2.26 -6.16 -39.43
CA SER A 87 -2.38 -7.20 -38.39
C SER A 87 -1.15 -7.33 -37.48
N ASP A 88 0.00 -6.74 -37.86
CA ASP A 88 1.23 -6.82 -37.07
C ASP A 88 1.32 -5.63 -36.10
N PHE A 89 1.13 -5.94 -34.81
CA PHE A 89 1.23 -4.97 -33.73
C PHE A 89 2.65 -4.44 -33.54
N PHE A 90 3.68 -5.27 -33.78
CA PHE A 90 5.07 -4.86 -33.63
C PHE A 90 5.47 -3.88 -34.75
N THR A 91 5.03 -4.13 -35.99
CA THR A 91 5.22 -3.19 -37.11
C THR A 91 4.52 -1.87 -36.83
N TYR A 92 3.26 -1.90 -36.35
CA TYR A 92 2.56 -0.69 -35.89
C TYR A 92 3.43 0.08 -34.88
N LEU A 93 4.05 -0.62 -33.93
CA LEU A 93 4.78 0.01 -32.86
C LEU A 93 6.17 0.55 -33.21
N THR A 94 6.79 0.12 -34.32
CA THR A 94 8.23 0.36 -34.54
C THR A 94 8.56 1.07 -35.85
N GLU A 95 7.71 0.96 -36.87
CA GLU A 95 8.02 1.56 -38.17
C GLU A 95 7.67 3.06 -38.23
N PRO A 96 8.45 3.87 -38.98
CA PRO A 96 8.09 5.24 -39.30
C PRO A 96 6.77 5.26 -40.08
N ARG A 97 5.84 6.15 -39.70
CA ARG A 97 4.52 6.21 -40.32
C ARG A 97 3.94 7.60 -40.26
N ARG A 98 3.27 7.99 -41.33
CA ARG A 98 2.54 9.25 -41.40
C ARG A 98 1.05 8.95 -41.41
N ASP A 99 0.51 8.87 -40.21
CA ASP A 99 -0.89 8.51 -39.98
C ASP A 99 -1.84 9.61 -40.49
N SER A 100 -3.14 9.41 -40.32
CA SER A 100 -4.09 10.51 -40.49
C SER A 100 -3.93 11.53 -39.35
N LEU A 101 -4.15 12.81 -39.65
CA LEU A 101 -4.11 13.87 -38.63
C LEU A 101 -5.11 13.60 -37.50
N SER A 102 -6.25 12.98 -37.82
CA SER A 102 -7.25 12.58 -36.84
C SER A 102 -6.73 11.50 -35.89
N LEU A 103 -6.00 10.50 -36.40
CA LEU A 103 -5.40 9.45 -35.56
C LEU A 103 -4.31 10.03 -34.65
N LEU A 104 -3.42 10.87 -35.19
CA LEU A 104 -2.42 11.56 -34.36
C LEU A 104 -3.08 12.37 -33.25
N ALA A 105 -4.09 13.18 -33.60
CA ALA A 105 -4.81 13.99 -32.62
C ALA A 105 -5.48 13.13 -31.55
N ALA A 106 -6.13 12.03 -31.93
CA ALA A 106 -6.74 11.08 -31.00
C ALA A 106 -5.70 10.51 -30.03
N THR A 107 -4.55 10.05 -30.56
CA THR A 107 -3.45 9.49 -29.78
C THR A 107 -2.90 10.49 -28.77
N LEU A 108 -2.62 11.73 -29.21
CA LEU A 108 -2.13 12.77 -28.32
C LEU A 108 -3.15 13.11 -27.22
N ILE A 109 -4.43 13.27 -27.57
CA ILE A 109 -5.50 13.58 -26.60
C ILE A 109 -5.64 12.49 -25.55
N GLY A 110 -5.71 11.22 -25.97
CA GLY A 110 -5.87 10.08 -25.06
C GLY A 110 -4.67 9.90 -24.12
N HIS A 111 -3.46 9.93 -24.66
CA HIS A 111 -2.24 9.74 -23.86
C HIS A 111 -1.92 10.94 -22.97
N LEU A 112 -2.16 12.18 -23.41
CA LEU A 112 -2.00 13.36 -22.55
C LEU A 112 -2.97 13.31 -21.36
N PHE A 113 -4.23 12.93 -21.60
CA PHE A 113 -5.19 12.76 -20.51
C PHE A 113 -4.72 11.68 -19.53
N ALA A 114 -4.35 10.49 -20.02
CA ALA A 114 -3.90 9.40 -19.17
C ALA A 114 -2.63 9.77 -18.37
N ALA A 115 -1.64 10.38 -19.02
CA ALA A 115 -0.42 10.85 -18.37
C ALA A 115 -0.70 11.90 -17.30
N ALA A 116 -1.55 12.88 -17.58
CA ALA A 116 -1.91 13.93 -16.62
C ALA A 116 -2.63 13.35 -15.39
N VAL A 117 -3.57 12.42 -15.60
CA VAL A 117 -4.28 11.75 -14.51
C VAL A 117 -3.33 10.91 -13.66
N LEU A 118 -2.47 10.11 -14.29
CA LEU A 118 -1.47 9.27 -13.59
C LEU A 118 -0.43 10.10 -12.83
N ALA A 119 0.08 11.18 -13.44
CA ALA A 119 0.99 12.11 -12.78
C ALA A 119 0.32 12.81 -11.59
N HIS A 120 -0.94 13.21 -11.74
CA HIS A 120 -1.72 13.78 -10.64
C HIS A 120 -1.89 12.78 -9.50
N LEU A 121 -2.15 11.50 -9.81
CA LEU A 121 -2.23 10.45 -8.80
C LEU A 121 -0.90 10.20 -8.10
N ALA A 122 0.20 10.16 -8.84
CA ALA A 122 1.54 10.04 -8.27
C ALA A 122 1.80 11.18 -7.28
N LEU A 123 1.53 12.43 -7.69
CA LEU A 123 1.69 13.60 -6.83
C LEU A 123 0.78 13.56 -5.59
N LEU A 124 -0.49 13.18 -5.75
CA LEU A 124 -1.42 13.07 -4.63
C LEU A 124 -0.98 12.00 -3.63
N ALA A 125 -0.56 10.84 -4.12
CA ALA A 125 -0.11 9.72 -3.31
C ALA A 125 1.19 10.06 -2.55
N MET A 126 2.17 10.67 -3.23
CA MET A 126 3.42 11.10 -2.59
C MET A 126 3.18 12.18 -1.53
N ARG A 127 2.27 13.13 -1.77
CA ARG A 127 1.91 14.17 -0.78
C ARG A 127 1.18 13.63 0.45
N ARG A 128 0.60 12.43 0.37
CA ARG A 128 -0.18 11.80 1.44
C ARG A 128 0.53 10.61 2.07
N MET A 129 1.74 10.30 1.61
CA MET A 129 2.57 9.27 2.21
C MET A 129 2.92 9.66 3.64
N ASP A 130 2.68 8.75 4.57
CA ASP A 130 3.13 8.85 5.96
C ASP A 130 3.97 7.62 6.33
N HIS A 131 4.46 7.56 7.57
CA HIS A 131 5.27 6.44 8.05
C HIS A 131 4.47 5.18 8.39
N THR A 132 3.14 5.19 8.22
CA THR A 132 2.32 4.01 8.47
C THR A 132 2.46 2.99 7.33
N PRO A 133 2.16 1.70 7.57
CA PRO A 133 2.10 0.70 6.50
C PRO A 133 1.18 1.09 5.34
N ALA A 134 0.07 1.77 5.64
CA ALA A 134 -0.86 2.26 4.62
C ALA A 134 -0.26 3.42 3.81
N GLY A 135 0.41 4.37 4.47
CA GLY A 135 1.10 5.48 3.80
C GLY A 135 2.25 5.03 2.90
N GLN A 136 3.05 4.06 3.35
CA GLN A 136 4.09 3.44 2.53
C GLN A 136 3.50 2.72 1.30
N GLY A 137 2.36 2.02 1.48
CA GLY A 137 1.60 1.44 0.37
C GLY A 137 1.12 2.50 -0.63
N LEU A 138 0.61 3.64 -0.16
CA LEU A 138 0.26 4.78 -1.02
C LEU A 138 1.48 5.32 -1.77
N GLY A 139 2.63 5.44 -1.12
CA GLY A 139 3.88 5.85 -1.77
C GLY A 139 4.28 4.93 -2.93
N LEU A 140 4.21 3.61 -2.73
CA LEU A 140 4.44 2.62 -3.79
C LEU A 140 3.44 2.73 -4.94
N LEU A 141 2.15 2.97 -4.62
CA LEU A 141 1.12 3.18 -5.63
C LEU A 141 1.36 4.47 -6.44
N GLY A 142 1.84 5.52 -5.77
CA GLY A 142 2.25 6.76 -6.43
C GLY A 142 3.43 6.57 -7.37
N ALA A 143 4.45 5.84 -6.93
CA ALA A 143 5.59 5.47 -7.76
C ALA A 143 5.18 4.61 -8.96
N ALA A 144 4.23 3.67 -8.77
CA ALA A 144 3.65 2.90 -9.85
C ALA A 144 2.97 3.80 -10.90
N GLY A 145 2.12 4.73 -10.45
CA GLY A 145 1.47 5.71 -11.32
C GLY A 145 2.49 6.57 -12.10
N GLY A 146 3.57 6.99 -11.44
CA GLY A 146 4.66 7.74 -12.07
C GLY A 146 5.40 6.94 -13.15
N ALA A 147 5.73 5.67 -12.87
CA ALA A 147 6.38 4.78 -13.84
C ALA A 147 5.50 4.57 -15.08
N VAL A 148 4.20 4.33 -14.90
CA VAL A 148 3.26 4.18 -16.02
C VAL A 148 3.08 5.51 -16.77
N ALA A 149 3.04 6.65 -16.08
CA ALA A 149 2.99 7.96 -16.74
C ALA A 149 4.21 8.21 -17.63
N ILE A 150 5.41 7.85 -17.17
CA ILE A 150 6.64 7.93 -17.98
C ILE A 150 6.49 7.07 -19.24
N ALA A 151 6.02 5.83 -19.10
CA ALA A 151 5.80 4.94 -20.25
C ALA A 151 4.81 5.53 -21.28
N VAL A 152 3.71 6.11 -20.79
CA VAL A 152 2.68 6.77 -21.62
C VAL A 152 3.26 7.99 -22.35
N VAL A 153 4.08 8.80 -21.68
CA VAL A 153 4.71 9.98 -22.29
C VAL A 153 5.75 9.58 -23.31
N THR A 154 6.68 8.69 -22.96
CA THR A 154 7.77 8.31 -23.87
C THR A 154 7.22 7.59 -25.10
N ARG A 155 6.36 6.58 -24.93
CA ARG A 155 5.83 5.84 -26.08
C ARG A 155 4.65 6.56 -26.75
N GLY A 156 3.65 6.95 -25.99
CA GLY A 156 2.37 7.42 -26.54
C GLY A 156 2.39 8.85 -27.07
N ILE A 157 3.40 9.64 -26.68
CA ILE A 157 3.55 11.02 -27.11
C ILE A 157 4.85 11.18 -27.89
N CYS A 158 6.01 10.92 -27.28
CA CYS A 158 7.28 11.20 -27.93
C CYS A 158 7.51 10.30 -29.16
N ALA A 159 7.36 8.98 -29.04
CA ALA A 159 7.58 8.08 -30.17
C ALA A 159 6.61 8.35 -31.34
N GLU A 160 5.35 8.64 -31.03
CA GLU A 160 4.34 8.99 -32.06
C GLU A 160 4.70 10.28 -32.80
N LEU A 161 5.24 11.29 -32.10
CA LEU A 161 5.72 12.52 -32.75
C LEU A 161 6.95 12.25 -33.65
N PHE A 162 7.85 11.36 -33.27
CA PHE A 162 8.97 10.96 -34.16
C PHE A 162 8.46 10.23 -35.39
N GLN A 163 7.60 9.23 -35.20
CA GLN A 163 7.01 8.42 -36.27
C GLN A 163 6.25 9.29 -37.26
N TRP A 164 5.41 10.21 -36.78
CA TRP A 164 4.66 11.16 -37.59
C TRP A 164 5.54 12.01 -38.53
N ASN A 165 6.73 12.39 -38.05
CA ASN A 165 7.71 13.15 -38.81
C ASN A 165 8.58 12.26 -39.73
N GLY A 166 8.28 10.96 -39.82
CA GLY A 166 8.99 10.01 -40.68
C GLY A 166 10.28 9.45 -40.07
N TYR A 167 10.48 9.59 -38.76
CA TYR A 167 11.65 9.07 -38.07
C TYR A 167 11.32 7.82 -37.27
N SER A 168 12.25 6.86 -37.22
CA SER A 168 12.16 5.74 -36.28
C SER A 168 12.26 6.26 -34.85
N PRO A 169 11.45 5.74 -33.89
CA PRO A 169 11.56 6.11 -32.49
C PRO A 169 12.97 5.89 -31.94
N PRO A 170 13.57 6.90 -31.29
CA PRO A 170 14.78 6.69 -30.49
C PRO A 170 14.62 5.58 -29.44
N THR A 171 15.73 4.95 -29.06
CA THR A 171 15.74 3.84 -28.08
C THR A 171 15.10 4.20 -26.73
N TRP A 172 15.23 5.45 -26.28
CA TRP A 172 14.66 5.92 -25.02
C TRP A 172 13.12 6.07 -25.03
N CYS A 173 12.50 6.11 -26.22
CA CYS A 173 11.05 6.08 -26.40
C CYS A 173 10.55 4.79 -27.05
N GLY A 174 11.45 3.81 -27.21
CA GLY A 174 11.14 2.51 -27.79
C GLY A 174 10.43 1.55 -26.82
N LEU A 175 10.07 0.38 -27.34
CA LEU A 175 9.30 -0.65 -26.63
C LEU A 175 9.98 -1.18 -25.36
N THR A 176 11.31 -1.19 -25.32
CA THR A 176 12.07 -1.66 -24.15
C THR A 176 11.87 -0.76 -22.94
N VAL A 177 11.91 0.56 -23.13
CA VAL A 177 11.65 1.53 -22.06
C VAL A 177 10.20 1.48 -21.61
N GLN A 178 9.26 1.36 -22.55
CA GLN A 178 7.84 1.21 -22.22
C GLN A 178 7.59 -0.06 -21.41
N THR A 179 8.08 -1.21 -21.87
CA THR A 179 7.86 -2.52 -21.23
C THR A 179 8.49 -2.55 -19.84
N SER A 180 9.72 -2.03 -19.69
CA SER A 180 10.38 -1.95 -18.38
C SER A 180 9.63 -1.02 -17.42
N ALA A 181 9.17 0.15 -17.87
CA ALA A 181 8.42 1.09 -17.04
C ALA A 181 7.04 0.55 -16.63
N ILE A 182 6.31 -0.10 -17.54
CA ILE A 182 5.02 -0.75 -17.24
C ILE A 182 5.22 -1.93 -16.27
N THR A 183 6.25 -2.75 -16.49
CA THR A 183 6.56 -3.89 -15.62
C THR A 183 6.94 -3.42 -14.22
N ALA A 184 7.80 -2.40 -14.12
CA ALA A 184 8.14 -1.78 -12.84
C ALA A 184 6.89 -1.22 -12.15
N GLY A 185 6.02 -0.52 -12.90
CA GLY A 185 4.74 -0.03 -12.42
C GLY A 185 3.83 -1.15 -11.86
N ALA A 186 3.72 -2.27 -12.57
CA ALA A 186 2.92 -3.41 -12.14
C ALA A 186 3.46 -4.03 -10.84
N VAL A 187 4.78 -4.25 -10.76
CA VAL A 187 5.44 -4.78 -9.54
C VAL A 187 5.22 -3.83 -8.35
N LEU A 188 5.36 -2.51 -8.57
CA LEU A 188 5.10 -1.50 -7.55
C LEU A 188 3.64 -1.49 -7.09
N ALA A 189 2.69 -1.61 -8.01
CA ALA A 189 1.26 -1.66 -7.69
C ALA A 189 0.89 -2.92 -6.89
N ILE A 190 1.42 -4.08 -7.26
CA ILE A 190 1.23 -5.33 -6.49
C ILE A 190 1.86 -5.18 -5.10
N SER A 191 3.06 -4.63 -5.03
CA SER A 191 3.74 -4.36 -3.76
C SER A 191 2.94 -3.40 -2.87
N ALA A 192 2.36 -2.33 -3.44
CA ALA A 192 1.52 -1.37 -2.74
C ALA A 192 0.30 -2.01 -2.08
N LEU A 193 -0.35 -2.97 -2.75
CA LEU A 193 -1.53 -3.66 -2.24
C LEU A 193 -1.19 -4.72 -1.19
N THR A 194 -0.05 -5.39 -1.34
CA THR A 194 0.40 -6.46 -0.44
C THR A 194 1.15 -5.94 0.79
N TRP A 195 1.72 -4.73 0.71
CA TRP A 195 2.55 -4.18 1.78
C TRP A 195 1.80 -3.93 3.09
N PRO A 196 0.65 -3.22 3.13
CA PRO A 196 -0.07 -2.98 4.38
C PRO A 196 -0.41 -4.25 5.18
N PRO A 197 -1.01 -5.31 4.58
CA PRO A 197 -1.29 -6.52 5.33
C PRO A 197 -0.02 -7.29 5.73
N ALA A 198 1.04 -7.27 4.92
CA ALA A 198 2.30 -7.93 5.24
C ALA A 198 3.01 -7.25 6.41
N ALA A 199 3.12 -5.92 6.36
CA ALA A 199 3.72 -5.11 7.43
C ALA A 199 2.94 -5.24 8.74
N LEU A 200 1.60 -5.22 8.69
CA LEU A 200 0.76 -5.44 9.88
C LEU A 200 0.99 -6.82 10.49
N ARG A 201 1.03 -7.88 9.67
CA ARG A 201 1.33 -9.24 10.15
C ARG A 201 2.72 -9.33 10.77
N ARG A 202 3.71 -8.66 10.17
CA ARG A 202 5.08 -8.62 10.69
C ARG A 202 5.13 -7.91 12.03
N GLN A 203 4.46 -6.77 12.15
CA GLN A 203 4.38 -6.00 13.39
C GLN A 203 3.70 -6.80 14.50
N VAL A 204 2.54 -7.40 14.23
CA VAL A 204 1.82 -8.26 15.20
C VAL A 204 2.71 -9.43 15.63
N ARG A 205 3.31 -10.17 14.70
CA ARG A 205 4.19 -11.31 15.05
C ARG A 205 5.37 -10.88 15.90
N HIS A 206 5.97 -9.73 15.59
CA HIS A 206 7.09 -9.21 16.36
C HIS A 206 6.66 -8.81 17.77
N THR A 207 5.52 -8.12 17.94
CA THR A 207 4.96 -7.81 19.25
C THR A 207 4.64 -9.06 20.05
N LEU A 208 3.98 -10.06 19.43
CA LEU A 208 3.68 -11.32 20.12
C LEU A 208 4.95 -12.06 20.55
N ARG A 209 5.98 -12.14 19.70
CA ARG A 209 7.27 -12.74 20.07
C ARG A 209 7.93 -12.05 21.25
N ARG A 210 7.79 -10.73 21.38
CA ARG A 210 8.32 -9.95 22.52
C ARG A 210 7.52 -10.19 23.80
N LEU A 211 6.20 -10.27 23.71
CA LEU A 211 5.33 -10.53 24.85
C LEU A 211 5.37 -11.98 25.33
N GLN A 212 5.70 -12.92 24.44
CA GLN A 212 5.63 -14.35 24.68
C GLN A 212 6.36 -14.82 25.94
N PRO A 213 7.64 -14.46 26.20
CA PRO A 213 8.38 -15.02 27.32
C PRO A 213 7.78 -14.66 28.68
N LEU A 214 7.39 -13.39 28.85
CA LEU A 214 6.75 -12.92 30.08
C LEU A 214 5.37 -13.53 30.28
N ARG A 215 4.59 -13.62 29.19
CA ARG A 215 3.26 -14.24 29.21
C ARG A 215 3.33 -15.71 29.59
N ASP A 216 4.23 -16.48 28.96
CA ASP A 216 4.35 -17.92 29.21
C ASP A 216 4.80 -18.18 30.66
N ALA A 217 5.71 -17.36 31.21
CA ALA A 217 6.12 -17.45 32.62
C ALA A 217 4.96 -17.17 33.60
N LEU A 218 4.08 -16.21 33.29
CA LEU A 218 2.90 -15.92 34.10
C LEU A 218 1.83 -17.01 33.98
N ILE A 219 1.64 -17.58 32.78
CA ILE A 219 0.71 -18.70 32.56
C ILE A 219 1.19 -19.97 33.29
N GLU A 220 2.50 -20.21 33.35
CA GLU A 220 3.06 -21.32 34.13
C GLU A 220 2.72 -21.22 35.62
N LEU A 221 2.79 -20.00 36.19
CA LEU A 221 2.41 -19.74 37.58
C LEU A 221 0.89 -19.73 37.79
N PHE A 222 0.13 -19.22 36.81
CA PHE A 222 -1.32 -19.07 36.88
C PHE A 222 -1.98 -19.64 35.62
N PRO A 223 -2.17 -20.97 35.53
CA PRO A 223 -2.70 -21.62 34.32
C PRO A 223 -4.08 -21.10 33.88
N GLY A 224 -4.87 -20.54 34.80
CA GLY A 224 -6.17 -19.92 34.51
C GLY A 224 -6.12 -18.65 33.65
N LEU A 225 -4.94 -18.07 33.41
CA LEU A 225 -4.74 -16.94 32.49
C LEU A 225 -4.80 -17.36 31.01
N ALA A 226 -4.59 -18.66 30.72
CA ALA A 226 -4.66 -19.16 29.36
C ALA A 226 -6.12 -19.14 28.88
N PRO A 227 -6.44 -18.49 27.75
CA PRO A 227 -7.80 -18.45 27.27
C PRO A 227 -8.26 -19.85 26.84
N PRO A 228 -9.52 -20.25 27.08
CA PRO A 228 -10.08 -21.44 26.48
C PRO A 228 -10.03 -21.29 24.94
N ARG A 229 -9.56 -22.34 24.24
CA ARG A 229 -9.27 -22.38 22.79
C ARG A 229 -10.12 -21.39 21.97
N GLN A 230 -9.48 -20.33 21.50
CA GLN A 230 -10.18 -19.30 20.75
C GLN A 230 -10.41 -19.71 19.29
N PHE A 231 -11.68 -19.67 18.87
CA PHE A 231 -12.04 -19.69 17.46
C PHE A 231 -11.96 -18.26 16.90
N ARG A 232 -11.06 -18.07 15.92
CA ARG A 232 -10.99 -16.91 14.99
C ARG A 232 -11.01 -15.51 15.64
N VAL A 233 -9.99 -15.18 16.42
CA VAL A 233 -9.71 -13.78 16.78
C VAL A 233 -8.96 -13.09 15.63
N GLY A 234 -9.40 -11.88 15.28
CA GLY A 234 -8.75 -11.07 14.23
C GLY A 234 -7.31 -10.72 14.61
N LEU A 235 -6.40 -10.69 13.62
CA LEU A 235 -4.96 -10.46 13.81
C LEU A 235 -4.61 -9.22 14.65
N THR A 236 -5.42 -8.17 14.59
CA THR A 236 -5.21 -6.92 15.34
C THR A 236 -5.68 -6.98 16.80
N ALA A 237 -6.50 -7.97 17.17
CA ALA A 237 -7.05 -8.13 18.51
C ALA A 237 -6.18 -9.02 19.42
N VAL A 238 -5.23 -9.78 18.85
CA VAL A 238 -4.36 -10.69 19.63
C VAL A 238 -3.37 -9.94 20.54
N PRO A 239 -2.63 -8.90 20.07
CA PRO A 239 -1.71 -8.17 20.95
C PRO A 239 -2.35 -7.54 22.19
N PRO A 240 -3.47 -6.80 22.12
CA PRO A 240 -4.08 -6.22 23.33
C PRO A 240 -4.59 -7.29 24.29
N GLU A 241 -5.04 -8.43 23.78
CA GLU A 241 -5.43 -9.56 24.63
C GLU A 241 -4.25 -10.14 25.41
N TRP A 242 -3.10 -10.36 24.75
CA TRP A 242 -1.90 -10.84 25.43
C TRP A 242 -1.38 -9.83 26.47
N ILE A 243 -1.51 -8.54 26.18
CA ILE A 243 -1.18 -7.48 27.15
C ILE A 243 -2.10 -7.55 28.36
N GLY A 244 -3.42 -7.74 28.15
CA GLY A 244 -4.38 -7.94 29.24
C GLY A 244 -4.03 -9.15 30.10
N GLN A 245 -3.71 -10.30 29.48
CA GLN A 245 -3.30 -11.51 30.21
C GLN A 245 -2.06 -11.29 31.07
N ILE A 246 -1.08 -10.51 30.57
CA ILE A 246 0.10 -10.15 31.36
C ILE A 246 -0.29 -9.23 32.52
N GLN A 247 -1.15 -8.23 32.31
CA GLN A 247 -1.60 -7.32 33.38
C GLN A 247 -2.36 -8.06 34.49
N ASP A 248 -3.24 -9.00 34.10
CA ASP A 248 -3.96 -9.85 35.04
C ASP A 248 -2.98 -10.75 35.80
N GLY A 249 -2.01 -11.35 35.09
CA GLY A 249 -0.98 -12.18 35.69
C GLY A 249 -0.07 -11.43 36.67
N LEU A 250 0.32 -10.19 36.37
CA LEU A 250 1.07 -9.34 37.30
C LEU A 250 0.22 -8.98 38.53
N SER A 251 -1.08 -8.77 38.35
CA SER A 251 -2.01 -8.50 39.45
C SER A 251 -2.19 -9.71 40.36
N LEU A 252 -2.32 -10.90 39.78
CA LEU A 252 -2.34 -12.17 40.52
C LEU A 252 -1.00 -12.43 41.24
N LEU A 253 0.13 -12.13 40.60
CA LEU A 253 1.45 -12.27 41.21
C LEU A 253 1.63 -11.31 42.41
N ALA A 254 1.10 -10.09 42.30
CA ALA A 254 1.10 -9.12 43.39
C ALA A 254 0.29 -9.61 44.59
N GLN A 255 -0.87 -10.22 44.36
CA GLN A 255 -1.69 -10.84 45.41
C GLN A 255 -1.01 -12.06 46.01
N TYR A 256 -0.46 -12.95 45.18
CA TYR A 256 0.21 -14.18 45.62
C TYR A 256 1.44 -13.91 46.52
N ARG A 257 2.10 -12.77 46.33
CA ARG A 257 3.27 -12.36 47.13
C ARG A 257 2.97 -11.27 48.15
N ASP A 258 1.69 -11.01 48.44
CA ASP A 258 1.21 -10.01 49.40
C ASP A 258 1.90 -8.63 49.23
N LEU A 259 2.00 -8.17 47.98
CA LEU A 259 2.70 -6.93 47.68
C LEU A 259 1.93 -5.73 48.29
N PRO A 260 2.58 -4.87 49.09
CA PRO A 260 1.92 -3.73 49.72
C PRO A 260 1.26 -2.79 48.70
N ARG A 261 0.06 -2.27 49.03
CA ARG A 261 -0.68 -1.37 48.15
C ARG A 261 -0.01 -0.01 47.99
N GLU A 262 0.50 0.55 49.09
CA GLU A 262 1.19 1.84 49.11
C GLU A 262 2.37 1.74 50.08
N ALA A 263 3.57 2.01 49.58
CA ALA A 263 4.78 2.05 50.39
C ALA A 263 5.64 3.26 50.01
N SER A 264 6.34 3.17 48.89
CA SER A 264 7.19 4.24 48.36
C SER A 264 6.94 4.48 46.87
N SER A 265 7.14 5.71 46.42
CA SER A 265 7.07 6.07 44.99
C SER A 265 8.04 5.22 44.15
N PRO A 266 7.66 4.86 42.91
CA PRO A 266 8.55 4.14 42.00
C PRO A 266 9.82 4.95 41.69
N PRO A 267 10.94 4.29 41.34
CA PRO A 267 12.17 4.98 40.99
C PRO A 267 11.96 5.95 39.82
N GLU A 268 12.41 7.20 39.96
CA GLU A 268 12.32 8.19 38.87
C GLU A 268 13.11 7.78 37.62
N ASN A 269 14.22 7.06 37.83
CA ASN A 269 15.00 6.52 36.73
C ASN A 269 14.29 5.30 36.12
N ARG A 270 13.83 5.45 34.87
CA ARG A 270 13.12 4.42 34.11
C ARG A 270 13.82 3.07 34.08
N THR A 271 15.14 3.04 33.86
CA THR A 271 15.89 1.77 33.78
C THR A 271 15.90 1.07 35.14
N LYS A 272 16.05 1.83 36.23
CA LYS A 272 15.99 1.27 37.59
C LYS A 272 14.58 0.77 37.94
N HIS A 273 13.54 1.48 37.51
CA HIS A 273 12.15 1.07 37.71
C HIS A 273 11.85 -0.23 36.96
N ILE A 274 12.22 -0.33 35.68
CA ILE A 274 12.09 -1.57 34.90
C ILE A 274 12.83 -2.71 35.59
N GLN A 275 14.11 -2.52 35.94
CA GLN A 275 14.91 -3.57 36.55
C GLN A 275 14.31 -4.07 37.86
N ALA A 276 13.86 -3.16 38.74
CA ALA A 276 13.24 -3.54 39.99
C ALA A 276 11.96 -4.38 39.79
N VAL A 277 11.14 -4.03 38.79
CA VAL A 277 9.93 -4.81 38.47
C VAL A 277 10.31 -6.18 37.90
N ILE A 278 11.33 -6.29 37.06
CA ILE A 278 11.82 -7.58 36.53
C ILE A 278 12.42 -8.46 37.63
N ASP A 279 13.24 -7.89 38.50
CA ASP A 279 13.81 -8.57 39.66
C ASP A 279 12.70 -9.09 40.58
N TRP A 280 11.68 -8.26 40.80
CA TRP A 280 10.47 -8.66 41.51
C TRP A 280 9.73 -9.78 40.79
N ILE A 281 9.47 -9.73 39.48
CA ILE A 281 8.81 -10.83 38.75
C ILE A 281 9.57 -12.14 38.96
N HIS A 282 10.90 -12.09 38.91
CA HIS A 282 11.78 -13.22 39.20
C HIS A 282 11.75 -13.68 40.68
N GLY A 283 11.12 -12.96 41.59
CA GLY A 283 10.97 -13.37 42.99
C GLY A 283 12.01 -12.80 43.92
N GLN A 284 12.77 -11.79 43.48
CA GLN A 284 13.49 -10.93 44.40
C GLN A 284 12.49 -9.94 45.04
N SER A 285 12.87 -9.32 46.16
CA SER A 285 12.04 -8.31 46.83
C SER A 285 12.82 -7.00 46.90
N PRO A 286 12.75 -6.16 45.84
CA PRO A 286 13.37 -4.83 45.87
C PRO A 286 12.82 -4.01 47.05
N LEU A 287 13.70 -3.24 47.69
CA LEU A 287 13.32 -2.35 48.79
C LEU A 287 12.26 -1.34 48.32
N GLY A 288 11.14 -1.27 49.06
CA GLY A 288 10.07 -0.30 48.80
C GLY A 288 9.10 -0.68 47.67
N MET A 289 9.25 -1.88 47.08
CA MET A 289 8.35 -2.37 46.03
C MET A 289 6.89 -2.38 46.51
N SER A 290 5.98 -1.86 45.69
CA SER A 290 4.54 -1.82 45.96
C SER A 290 3.74 -2.01 44.68
N THR A 291 2.42 -2.23 44.78
CA THR A 291 1.56 -2.39 43.60
C THR A 291 1.60 -1.18 42.66
N VAL A 292 1.87 0.01 43.19
CA VAL A 292 2.03 1.25 42.39
C VAL A 292 3.12 1.12 41.33
N TRP A 293 4.17 0.34 41.60
CA TRP A 293 5.30 0.17 40.68
C TRP A 293 4.92 -0.67 39.46
N LEU A 294 3.79 -1.36 39.48
CA LEU A 294 3.28 -2.15 38.35
C LEU A 294 2.51 -1.30 37.32
N HIS A 295 2.10 -0.09 37.70
CA HIS A 295 1.44 0.85 36.80
C HIS A 295 2.44 1.59 35.91
N ALA A 296 1.97 2.01 34.74
CA ALA A 296 2.80 2.75 33.81
C ALA A 296 3.26 4.10 34.43
N PRO A 297 4.54 4.48 34.23
CA PRO A 297 5.00 5.83 34.48
C PRO A 297 4.17 6.85 33.69
N PRO A 298 4.05 8.12 34.13
CA PRO A 298 3.21 9.14 33.49
C PRO A 298 3.50 9.38 32.00
N GLN A 299 4.71 9.05 31.54
CA GLN A 299 5.14 9.24 30.15
C GLN A 299 4.74 8.08 29.22
N LEU A 300 4.24 6.98 29.77
CA LEU A 300 3.89 5.77 29.02
C LEU A 300 2.43 5.40 29.25
N THR A 301 1.81 4.82 28.23
CA THR A 301 0.55 4.10 28.40
C THR A 301 0.80 2.75 29.06
N ASN A 302 -0.24 2.18 29.68
CA ASN A 302 -0.17 0.82 30.24
C ASN A 302 0.25 -0.23 29.19
N THR A 303 -0.17 -0.07 27.94
CA THR A 303 0.22 -0.94 26.82
C THR A 303 1.72 -0.87 26.54
N GLU A 304 2.28 0.35 26.48
CA GLU A 304 3.71 0.55 26.24
C GLU A 304 4.56 0.08 27.42
N TRP A 305 4.07 0.29 28.64
CA TRP A 305 4.74 -0.20 29.84
C TRP A 305 4.90 -1.72 29.85
N ILE A 306 3.84 -2.47 29.52
CA ILE A 306 3.90 -3.93 29.43
C ILE A 306 4.85 -4.40 28.34
N GLN A 307 4.88 -3.72 27.19
CA GLN A 307 5.83 -4.05 26.13
C GLN A 307 7.28 -3.82 26.57
N VAL A 308 7.55 -2.74 27.31
CA VAL A 308 8.88 -2.43 27.85
C VAL A 308 9.32 -3.47 28.89
N LEU A 309 8.41 -3.89 29.77
CA LEU A 309 8.68 -4.98 30.72
C LEU A 309 8.94 -6.30 29.99
N ALA A 310 8.14 -6.64 28.98
CA ALA A 310 8.33 -7.84 28.21
C ALA A 310 9.66 -7.84 27.42
N ASP A 311 10.07 -6.70 26.88
CA ASP A 311 11.37 -6.54 26.20
C ASP A 311 12.56 -6.73 27.17
N ALA A 312 12.41 -6.31 28.43
CA ALA A 312 13.43 -6.46 29.46
C ALA A 312 13.43 -7.84 30.14
N PHE A 313 12.32 -8.57 30.05
CA PHE A 313 12.16 -9.86 30.70
C PHE A 313 12.96 -10.95 29.96
N MET A 314 13.95 -11.52 30.65
CA MET A 314 14.67 -12.69 30.20
C MET A 314 14.19 -13.91 30.99
N PRO A 315 13.65 -14.96 30.34
CA PRO A 315 13.23 -16.15 31.06
C PRO A 315 14.43 -16.76 31.81
N ARG A 316 14.22 -17.16 33.06
CA ARG A 316 15.26 -17.88 33.81
C ARG A 316 15.60 -19.15 33.05
N ARG A 317 16.89 -19.36 32.77
CA ARG A 317 17.34 -20.66 32.27
C ARG A 317 16.97 -21.71 33.33
N PRO A 318 16.36 -22.84 32.95
CA PRO A 318 16.20 -23.93 33.89
C PRO A 318 17.59 -24.30 34.40
N VAL A 319 17.75 -24.29 35.73
CA VAL A 319 18.91 -24.90 36.38
C VAL A 319 18.80 -26.39 36.04
N GLN A 320 19.75 -26.89 35.24
CA GLN A 320 19.92 -28.32 35.00
C GLN A 320 20.46 -29.01 36.25
#